data_AF-A0A965CI40-F1
#
_entry.id   AF-A0A965CI40-F1
#
_cell.length_a   1.000
_cell.length_b   1.000
_cell.length_c   1.000
_cell.angle_alpha   90.00
_cell.angle_beta   90.00
_cell.angle_gamma   90.00
#
_symmetry.space_group_name_H-M   'P 1'
#
loop_
_entity.id
_entity.type
_entity.pdbx_description
1 polymer ?
#
loop_
_entity_poly.entity_id
_entity_poly.type
_entity_poly.pdbx_seq_one_letter_code
_entity_poly.pdbx_strand_id
1 'polypeptide(L)'
;MLAYIGRRISIALLILFGSTYLTYQLAAYSGDPLAGIRESQDPKKEQIMAELTKFYQLDVPPPARYFLWLQKALGFATGTPDFGTSAIMRLPVIDQIAEAIPVTIRLVTAATILAIVLGITFGVLSAIRQYSRLDYSLTFLSFLLYSLPIFWVAVMLKEYMAIQFNLFLVDPKINLVANGITSALLAVVLAGFVSGTRRRVLITLVSSFAIFMSLFYVLSLTNWFRTPGLGIWGVAFLGLATSVGLTHVFAGLHNRKALYAGIASVAVGVAVYQPFGTIVNETGNFGILMLMGALMLSVSYFVGYFFS
;
A
#
# COMPACT_ATOMS: atom_id res chain seq x y z
N MET A 1 -5.62 -10.63 -35.66
CA MET A 1 -6.17 -10.28 -34.34
C MET A 1 -7.16 -11.33 -33.82
N LEU A 2 -8.23 -11.69 -34.56
CA LEU A 2 -9.18 -12.73 -34.14
C LEU A 2 -8.51 -14.09 -33.83
N ALA A 3 -7.59 -14.56 -34.68
CA ALA A 3 -6.86 -15.81 -34.43
C ALA A 3 -6.01 -15.77 -33.14
N TYR A 4 -5.44 -14.60 -32.79
CA TYR A 4 -4.67 -14.42 -31.57
C TYR A 4 -5.55 -14.43 -30.31
N ILE A 5 -6.68 -13.71 -30.38
CA ILE A 5 -7.68 -13.68 -29.30
C ILE A 5 -8.25 -15.09 -29.08
N GLY A 6 -8.63 -15.78 -30.16
CA GLY A 6 -9.08 -17.17 -30.11
C GLY A 6 -8.06 -18.07 -29.42
N ARG A 7 -6.78 -18.02 -29.84
CA ARG A 7 -5.70 -18.79 -29.20
C ARG A 7 -5.58 -18.51 -27.71
N ARG A 8 -5.65 -17.24 -27.30
CA ARG A 8 -5.56 -16.84 -25.88
C ARG A 8 -6.75 -17.34 -25.06
N ILE A 9 -7.97 -17.21 -25.57
CA ILE A 9 -9.18 -17.72 -24.91
C ILE A 9 -9.12 -19.24 -24.77
N SER A 10 -8.70 -19.96 -25.82
CA SER A 10 -8.56 -21.41 -25.76
C SER A 10 -7.53 -21.85 -24.71
N ILE A 11 -6.37 -21.17 -24.63
CA ILE A 11 -5.38 -21.44 -23.57
C ILE A 11 -5.97 -21.16 -22.18
N ALA A 12 -6.69 -20.05 -22.01
CA ALA A 12 -7.31 -19.70 -20.73
C ALA A 12 -8.35 -20.75 -20.31
N LEU A 13 -9.19 -21.23 -21.23
CA LEU A 13 -10.16 -22.29 -20.96
C LEU A 13 -9.48 -23.62 -20.61
N LEU A 14 -8.39 -23.98 -21.30
CA LEU A 14 -7.61 -25.18 -20.98
C LEU A 14 -6.97 -25.08 -19.59
N ILE A 15 -6.40 -23.93 -19.24
CA ILE A 15 -5.83 -23.69 -17.90
C ILE A 15 -6.93 -23.74 -16.86
N LEU A 16 -8.08 -23.09 -17.10
CA LEU A 16 -9.22 -23.10 -16.19
C LEU A 16 -9.67 -24.55 -15.95
N PHE A 17 -9.96 -25.29 -17.01
CA PHE A 17 -10.35 -26.69 -16.95
C PHE A 17 -9.32 -27.57 -16.21
N GLY A 18 -8.05 -27.44 -16.57
CA GLY A 18 -6.97 -28.20 -15.93
C GLY A 18 -6.85 -27.86 -14.44
N SER A 19 -6.94 -26.58 -14.09
CA SER A 19 -6.85 -26.12 -12.70
C SER A 19 -8.05 -26.55 -11.86
N THR A 20 -9.28 -26.47 -12.38
CA THR A 20 -10.48 -26.92 -11.67
C THR A 20 -10.50 -28.44 -11.54
N TYR A 21 -10.09 -29.17 -12.57
CA TYR A 21 -9.96 -30.62 -12.50
C TYR A 21 -8.95 -31.04 -11.43
N LEU A 22 -7.72 -30.51 -11.49
CA LEU A 22 -6.67 -30.87 -10.53
C LEU A 22 -7.05 -30.48 -9.11
N THR A 23 -7.60 -29.29 -8.88
CA THR A 23 -8.02 -28.86 -7.54
C THR A 23 -9.18 -29.69 -7.02
N TYR A 24 -10.15 -30.05 -7.86
CA TYR A 24 -11.25 -30.94 -7.49
C TYR A 24 -10.73 -32.33 -7.08
N GLN A 25 -9.84 -32.92 -7.88
CA GLN A 25 -9.26 -34.22 -7.58
C GLN A 25 -8.44 -34.18 -6.28
N LEU A 26 -7.60 -33.17 -6.10
CA LEU A 26 -6.85 -32.98 -4.86
C LEU A 26 -7.78 -32.85 -3.66
N ALA A 27 -8.84 -32.04 -3.75
CA ALA A 27 -9.83 -31.91 -2.68
C ALA A 27 -10.57 -33.22 -2.39
N ALA A 28 -10.94 -33.96 -3.43
CA ALA A 28 -11.65 -35.23 -3.31
C ALA A 28 -10.79 -36.36 -2.71
N TYR A 29 -9.48 -36.34 -2.93
CA TYR A 29 -8.56 -37.36 -2.38
C TYR A 29 -7.94 -36.96 -1.03
N SER A 30 -7.75 -35.67 -0.77
CA SER A 30 -7.15 -35.20 0.48
C SER A 30 -8.17 -34.93 1.59
N GLY A 31 -9.43 -34.69 1.25
CA GLY A 31 -10.49 -34.36 2.19
C GLY A 31 -11.56 -35.45 2.31
N ASP A 32 -12.17 -35.56 3.49
CA ASP A 32 -13.36 -36.37 3.73
C ASP A 32 -14.54 -35.46 4.14
N PRO A 33 -15.55 -35.25 3.28
CA PRO A 33 -16.70 -34.39 3.60
C PRO A 33 -17.59 -34.97 4.70
N LEU A 34 -17.42 -36.24 5.07
CA LEU A 34 -18.17 -36.90 6.14
C LEU A 34 -17.39 -36.98 7.47
N ALA A 35 -16.14 -36.49 7.53
CA ALA A 35 -15.27 -36.66 8.70
C ALA A 35 -15.93 -36.17 9.99
N GLY A 36 -16.51 -34.96 9.98
CA GLY A 36 -17.20 -34.41 11.15
C GLY A 36 -18.45 -35.17 11.58
N ILE A 37 -19.11 -35.89 10.66
CA ILE A 37 -20.27 -36.73 10.98
C ILE A 37 -19.83 -38.11 11.50
N ARG A 38 -18.70 -38.64 11.01
CA ARG A 38 -18.11 -39.91 11.48
C ARG A 38 -17.73 -39.85 12.95
N GLU A 39 -17.27 -38.69 13.41
CA GLU A 39 -16.92 -38.42 14.81
C GLU A 39 -18.13 -38.06 15.69
N SER A 40 -19.31 -37.85 15.10
CA SER A 40 -20.53 -37.51 15.83
C SER A 40 -21.09 -38.71 16.61
N GLN A 41 -21.63 -38.44 17.80
CA GLN A 41 -22.33 -39.43 18.63
C GLN A 41 -23.84 -39.50 18.34
N ASP A 42 -24.32 -38.78 17.31
CA ASP A 42 -25.74 -38.79 16.93
C ASP A 42 -26.20 -40.21 16.56
N PRO A 43 -27.28 -40.75 17.16
CA PRO A 43 -27.86 -42.04 16.78
C PRO A 43 -28.24 -42.14 15.30
N LYS A 44 -28.51 -41.01 14.64
CA LYS A 44 -28.85 -40.92 13.20
C LYS A 44 -27.63 -40.74 12.30
N LYS A 45 -26.39 -40.79 12.82
CA LYS A 45 -25.17 -40.55 12.02
C LYS A 45 -25.11 -41.35 10.73
N GLU A 46 -25.52 -42.62 10.75
CA GLU A 46 -25.45 -43.51 9.58
C GLU A 46 -26.47 -43.09 8.50
N GLN A 47 -27.66 -42.67 8.92
CA GLN A 47 -28.68 -42.14 8.03
C GLN A 47 -28.21 -40.84 7.38
N ILE A 48 -27.68 -39.91 8.18
CA ILE A 48 -27.14 -38.62 7.70
C ILE A 48 -25.97 -38.87 6.72
N MET A 49 -25.07 -39.80 7.04
CA MET A 49 -23.97 -40.17 6.15
C MET A 49 -24.46 -40.74 4.82
N ALA A 50 -25.47 -41.61 4.82
CA ALA A 50 -26.04 -42.18 3.60
C ALA A 50 -26.72 -41.11 2.74
N GLU A 51 -27.45 -40.18 3.36
CA GLU A 51 -28.08 -39.04 2.69
C GLU A 51 -27.03 -38.11 2.05
N LEU A 52 -25.99 -37.73 2.80
CA LEU A 52 -24.91 -36.88 2.29
C LEU A 52 -24.06 -37.58 1.22
N THR A 53 -23.84 -38.90 1.35
CA THR A 53 -23.16 -39.70 0.34
C THR A 53 -23.89 -39.63 -0.99
N LYS A 54 -25.22 -39.82 -0.99
CA LYS A 54 -26.03 -39.67 -2.20
C LYS A 54 -26.08 -38.24 -2.71
N PHE A 55 -26.25 -37.27 -1.81
CA PHE A 55 -26.36 -35.86 -2.17
C PHE A 55 -25.10 -35.35 -2.89
N TYR A 56 -23.92 -35.66 -2.35
CA TYR A 56 -22.63 -35.28 -2.93
C TYR A 56 -22.08 -36.29 -3.95
N GLN A 57 -22.80 -37.39 -4.22
CA GLN A 57 -22.38 -38.47 -5.12
C GLN A 57 -21.03 -39.07 -4.70
N LEU A 58 -20.80 -39.26 -3.40
CA LEU A 58 -19.53 -39.71 -2.86
C LEU A 58 -19.17 -41.16 -3.25
N ASP A 59 -20.16 -41.92 -3.68
CA ASP A 59 -20.08 -43.26 -4.26
C ASP A 59 -19.51 -43.28 -5.68
N VAL A 60 -19.54 -42.14 -6.39
CA VAL A 60 -18.96 -42.01 -7.74
C VAL A 60 -17.46 -41.73 -7.65
N PRO A 61 -16.61 -42.41 -8.44
CA PRO A 61 -15.18 -42.11 -8.50
C PRO A 61 -14.91 -40.63 -8.78
N PRO A 62 -13.95 -39.98 -8.08
CA PRO A 62 -13.73 -38.53 -8.20
C PRO A 62 -13.59 -38.00 -9.64
N PRO A 63 -12.85 -38.67 -10.55
CA PRO A 63 -12.76 -38.20 -11.94
C PRO A 63 -14.13 -38.08 -12.64
N ALA A 64 -15.01 -39.07 -12.46
CA ALA A 64 -16.35 -39.06 -13.07
C ALA A 64 -17.26 -38.04 -12.38
N ARG A 65 -17.15 -37.94 -11.06
CA ARG A 65 -17.90 -36.97 -10.24
C ARG A 65 -17.60 -35.52 -10.62
N TYR A 66 -16.36 -35.21 -10.99
CA TYR A 66 -15.99 -33.91 -11.55
C TYR A 66 -16.79 -33.55 -12.81
N PHE A 67 -16.93 -34.49 -13.76
CA PHE A 67 -17.68 -34.21 -15.00
C PHE A 67 -19.17 -34.04 -14.75
N LEU A 68 -19.74 -34.78 -13.79
CA LEU A 68 -21.12 -34.58 -13.34
C LEU A 68 -21.32 -33.19 -12.71
N TRP A 69 -20.37 -32.75 -11.89
CA TRP A 69 -20.36 -31.39 -11.34
C TRP A 69 -20.20 -30.33 -12.46
N LEU A 70 -19.27 -30.53 -13.39
CA LEU A 70 -18.99 -29.61 -14.49
C LEU A 70 -20.21 -29.43 -15.39
N GLN A 71 -20.96 -30.51 -15.67
CA GLN A 71 -22.19 -30.45 -16.45
C GLN A 71 -23.27 -29.58 -15.78
N LYS A 72 -23.38 -29.64 -14.45
CA LYS A 72 -24.27 -28.76 -13.67
C LYS A 72 -23.75 -27.32 -13.63
N ALA A 73 -22.45 -27.14 -13.39
CA ALA A 73 -21.80 -25.83 -13.32
C ALA A 73 -21.92 -25.05 -14.64
N LEU A 74 -21.84 -25.73 -15.79
CA LEU A 74 -22.05 -25.13 -17.10
C LEU A 74 -23.53 -24.97 -17.48
N GLY A 75 -24.44 -25.49 -16.67
CA GLY A 75 -25.88 -25.47 -16.94
C GLY A 75 -26.33 -26.41 -18.05
N PHE A 76 -25.47 -27.32 -18.52
CA PHE A 76 -25.83 -28.30 -19.55
C PHE A 76 -26.84 -29.34 -19.07
N ALA A 77 -26.93 -29.59 -17.76
CA ALA A 77 -27.90 -30.53 -17.18
C ALA A 77 -29.27 -29.87 -16.87
N THR A 78 -29.27 -28.62 -16.44
CA THR A 78 -30.43 -27.95 -15.80
C THR A 78 -30.93 -26.72 -16.57
N GLY A 79 -30.22 -26.27 -17.61
CA GLY A 79 -30.50 -25.02 -18.32
C GLY A 79 -30.02 -23.76 -17.59
N THR A 80 -29.67 -23.87 -16.31
CA THR A 80 -29.09 -22.82 -15.47
C THR A 80 -27.77 -23.28 -14.85
N PRO A 81 -26.72 -22.44 -14.84
CA PRO A 81 -25.46 -22.74 -14.18
C PRO A 81 -25.65 -22.99 -12.67
N ASP A 82 -25.28 -24.18 -12.20
CA ASP A 82 -25.33 -24.54 -10.77
C ASP A 82 -23.95 -25.02 -10.30
N PHE A 83 -23.27 -24.17 -9.53
CA PHE A 83 -21.96 -24.45 -8.92
C PHE A 83 -22.07 -25.15 -7.57
N GLY A 84 -23.29 -25.34 -7.05
CA GLY A 84 -23.58 -25.88 -5.73
C GLY A 84 -23.60 -24.82 -4.62
N THR A 85 -23.64 -25.30 -3.39
CA THR A 85 -23.68 -24.50 -2.17
C THR A 85 -22.38 -24.63 -1.38
N SER A 86 -21.94 -23.53 -0.76
CA SER A 86 -20.73 -23.53 0.08
C SER A 86 -20.95 -24.37 1.33
N ALA A 87 -20.04 -25.30 1.61
CA ALA A 87 -20.11 -26.13 2.82
C ALA A 87 -19.95 -25.29 4.10
N ILE A 88 -19.24 -24.16 4.02
CA ILE A 88 -18.93 -23.29 5.16
C ILE A 88 -20.04 -22.25 5.35
N MET A 89 -20.31 -21.46 4.30
CA MET A 89 -21.24 -20.33 4.39
C MET A 89 -22.70 -20.73 4.13
N ARG A 90 -22.96 -21.94 3.62
CA ARG A 90 -24.29 -22.44 3.23
C ARG A 90 -25.03 -21.54 2.22
N LEU A 91 -24.29 -20.72 1.48
CA LEU A 91 -24.79 -19.84 0.42
C LEU A 91 -24.48 -20.44 -0.96
N PRO A 92 -25.25 -20.09 -2.00
CA PRO A 92 -24.91 -20.45 -3.38
C PRO A 92 -23.49 -19.97 -3.73
N VAL A 93 -22.72 -20.84 -4.39
CA VAL A 93 -21.33 -20.52 -4.77
C VAL A 93 -21.30 -19.45 -5.86
N ILE A 94 -22.30 -19.43 -6.74
CA ILE A 94 -22.39 -18.44 -7.83
C ILE A 94 -22.47 -17.00 -7.29
N ASP A 95 -23.20 -16.78 -6.20
CA ASP A 95 -23.34 -15.46 -5.59
C ASP A 95 -22.02 -14.97 -4.98
N GLN A 96 -21.30 -15.88 -4.30
CA GLN A 96 -19.97 -15.59 -3.74
C GLN A 96 -18.95 -15.26 -4.84
N ILE A 97 -18.98 -15.98 -5.97
CA ILE A 97 -18.14 -15.68 -7.13
C ILE A 97 -18.50 -14.31 -7.71
N ALA A 98 -19.79 -14.01 -7.86
CA ALA A 98 -20.26 -12.73 -8.38
C ALA A 98 -19.82 -11.54 -7.49
N GLU A 99 -19.77 -11.73 -6.17
CA GLU A 99 -19.27 -10.73 -5.23
C GLU A 99 -17.73 -10.59 -5.28
N ALA A 100 -17.00 -11.70 -5.44
CA ALA A 100 -15.54 -11.71 -5.44
C ALA A 100 -14.91 -11.20 -6.75
N ILE A 101 -15.59 -11.36 -7.90
CA ILE A 101 -15.08 -10.94 -9.22
C ILE A 101 -14.77 -9.43 -9.25
N PRO A 102 -15.68 -8.51 -8.89
CA PRO A 102 -15.41 -7.08 -8.88
C PRO A 102 -14.24 -6.69 -7.99
N VAL A 103 -14.11 -7.33 -6.82
CA VAL A 103 -12.99 -7.10 -5.90
C VAL A 103 -11.67 -7.51 -6.55
N THR A 104 -11.62 -8.70 -7.13
CA THR A 104 -10.43 -9.21 -7.81
C THR A 104 -10.05 -8.32 -8.98
N ILE A 105 -11.01 -7.90 -9.81
CA ILE A 105 -10.75 -6.99 -10.94
C ILE A 105 -10.18 -5.66 -10.46
N ARG A 106 -10.75 -5.06 -9.41
CA ARG A 106 -10.23 -3.80 -8.83
C ARG A 106 -8.79 -3.96 -8.36
N LEU A 107 -8.50 -5.02 -7.60
CA LEU A 107 -7.17 -5.28 -7.06
C LEU A 107 -6.14 -5.57 -8.15
N VAL A 108 -6.46 -6.44 -9.11
CA VAL A 108 -5.58 -6.78 -10.24
C VAL A 108 -5.33 -5.56 -11.11
N THR A 109 -6.35 -4.74 -11.38
CA THR A 109 -6.20 -3.53 -12.19
C THR A 109 -5.27 -2.54 -11.51
N ALA A 110 -5.50 -2.24 -10.22
CA ALA A 110 -4.66 -1.34 -9.44
C ALA A 110 -3.20 -1.85 -9.36
N ALA A 111 -3.02 -3.15 -9.05
CA ALA A 111 -1.70 -3.77 -8.99
C ALA A 111 -0.99 -3.73 -10.36
N THR A 112 -1.71 -3.96 -11.46
CA THR A 112 -1.15 -3.92 -12.82
C THR A 112 -0.69 -2.51 -13.19
N ILE A 113 -1.50 -1.48 -12.90
CA ILE A 113 -1.12 -0.09 -13.14
C ILE A 113 0.15 0.27 -12.36
N LEU A 114 0.20 -0.07 -11.07
CA LEU A 114 1.38 0.15 -10.24
C LEU A 114 2.61 -0.61 -10.78
N ALA A 115 2.45 -1.87 -11.17
CA ALA A 115 3.51 -2.68 -11.73
C ALA A 115 4.04 -2.09 -13.05
N ILE A 116 3.17 -1.57 -13.91
CA ILE A 116 3.56 -0.89 -15.15
C ILE A 116 4.35 0.39 -14.83
N VAL A 117 3.83 1.24 -13.95
CA VAL A 117 4.48 2.53 -13.60
C VAL A 117 5.86 2.29 -13.00
N LEU A 118 5.96 1.40 -12.00
CA LEU A 118 7.22 1.08 -11.34
C LEU A 118 8.17 0.31 -12.26
N GLY A 119 7.65 -0.68 -12.98
CA GLY A 119 8.42 -1.52 -13.90
C GLY A 119 9.02 -0.71 -15.05
N ILE A 120 8.25 0.20 -15.66
CA ILE A 120 8.77 1.10 -16.70
C ILE A 120 9.78 2.07 -16.10
N THR A 121 9.49 2.68 -14.95
CA THR A 121 10.37 3.67 -14.32
C THR A 121 11.72 3.06 -13.97
N PHE A 122 11.74 1.93 -13.26
CA PHE A 122 12.97 1.24 -12.89
C PHE A 122 13.66 0.60 -14.10
N GLY A 123 12.91 0.05 -15.06
CA GLY A 123 13.47 -0.49 -16.29
C GLY A 123 14.19 0.56 -17.14
N VAL A 124 13.57 1.73 -17.33
CA VAL A 124 14.18 2.86 -18.04
C VAL A 124 15.38 3.41 -17.28
N LEU A 125 15.30 3.52 -15.94
CA LEU A 125 16.40 4.00 -15.12
C LEU A 125 17.63 3.07 -15.16
N SER A 126 17.39 1.75 -15.15
CA SER A 126 18.45 0.75 -15.36
C SER A 126 19.08 0.89 -16.74
N ALA A 127 18.26 1.05 -17.79
CA ALA A 127 18.72 1.15 -19.16
C ALA A 127 19.57 2.41 -19.42
N ILE A 128 19.16 3.57 -18.89
CA ILE A 128 19.91 4.83 -19.04
C ILE A 128 21.24 4.78 -18.29
N ARG A 129 21.30 4.09 -17.14
CA ARG A 129 22.51 3.97 -16.31
C ARG A 129 23.10 2.56 -16.37
N GLN A 130 23.21 2.01 -17.58
CA GLN A 130 23.73 0.66 -17.80
C GLN A 130 25.11 0.44 -17.15
N TYR A 131 25.32 -0.73 -16.55
CA TYR A 131 26.55 -1.11 -15.83
C TYR A 131 26.88 -0.24 -14.61
N SER A 132 25.96 0.62 -14.18
CA SER A 132 26.11 1.38 -12.94
C SER A 132 25.73 0.55 -11.72
N ARG A 133 26.13 1.00 -10.52
CA ARG A 133 25.70 0.37 -9.26
C ARG A 133 24.19 0.34 -9.10
N LEU A 134 23.50 1.35 -9.64
CA LEU A 134 22.05 1.42 -9.62
C LEU A 134 21.45 0.30 -10.47
N ASP A 135 21.97 0.10 -11.68
CA ASP A 135 21.54 -0.98 -12.57
C ASP A 135 21.73 -2.37 -11.94
N TYR A 136 22.90 -2.63 -11.37
CA TYR A 136 23.14 -3.88 -10.62
C TYR A 136 22.20 -4.04 -9.41
N SER A 137 21.91 -2.94 -8.69
CA SER A 137 21.04 -2.99 -7.50
C SER A 137 19.57 -3.25 -7.88
N LEU A 138 19.05 -2.58 -8.91
CA LEU A 138 17.70 -2.79 -9.42
C LEU A 138 17.53 -4.19 -10.01
N THR A 139 18.53 -4.66 -10.76
CA THR A 139 18.54 -6.01 -11.31
C THR A 139 18.53 -7.06 -10.21
N PHE A 140 19.40 -6.92 -9.20
CA PHE A 140 19.43 -7.79 -8.04
C PHE A 140 18.09 -7.79 -7.28
N LEU A 141 17.52 -6.61 -7.00
CA LEU A 141 16.24 -6.50 -6.31
C LEU A 141 15.10 -7.14 -7.12
N SER A 142 15.09 -6.95 -8.44
CA SER A 142 14.10 -7.56 -9.33
C SER A 142 14.18 -9.08 -9.30
N PHE A 143 15.39 -9.64 -9.38
CA PHE A 143 15.59 -11.09 -9.25
C PHE A 143 15.21 -11.62 -7.87
N LEU A 144 15.60 -10.91 -6.80
CA LEU A 144 15.23 -11.26 -5.44
C LEU A 144 13.70 -11.35 -5.32
N LEU A 145 12.99 -10.27 -5.65
CA LEU A 145 11.52 -10.22 -5.55
C LEU A 145 10.84 -11.28 -6.44
N TYR A 146 11.39 -11.55 -7.63
CA TYR A 146 10.86 -12.57 -8.54
C TYR A 146 11.08 -14.01 -8.02
N SER A 147 12.19 -14.25 -7.32
CA SER A 147 12.55 -15.58 -6.79
C SER A 147 11.80 -15.96 -5.52
N LEU A 148 11.21 -14.99 -4.82
CA LEU A 148 10.54 -15.24 -3.54
C LEU A 148 9.18 -15.95 -3.77
N PRO A 149 8.84 -16.97 -2.96
CA PRO A 149 7.52 -17.58 -3.01
C PRO A 149 6.41 -16.56 -2.72
N ILE A 150 5.42 -16.47 -3.60
CA ILE A 150 4.34 -15.47 -3.50
C ILE A 150 3.60 -15.53 -2.15
N PHE A 151 3.35 -16.74 -1.63
CA PHE A 151 2.66 -16.93 -0.35
C PHE A 151 3.50 -16.39 0.82
N TRP A 152 4.82 -16.57 0.78
CA TRP A 152 5.72 -16.09 1.82
C TRP A 152 5.73 -14.57 1.82
N VAL A 153 5.85 -13.94 0.64
CA VAL A 153 5.78 -12.48 0.51
C VAL A 153 4.43 -11.96 1.02
N ALA A 154 3.32 -12.61 0.66
CA ALA A 154 1.98 -12.21 1.11
C ALA A 154 1.86 -12.25 2.64
N VAL A 155 2.39 -13.30 3.28
CA VAL A 155 2.39 -13.42 4.76
C VAL A 155 3.28 -12.35 5.41
N MET A 156 4.47 -12.11 4.86
CA MET A 156 5.37 -11.07 5.37
C MET A 156 4.76 -9.67 5.22
N LEU A 157 4.12 -9.36 4.09
CA LEU A 157 3.41 -8.10 3.88
C LEU A 157 2.23 -7.97 4.85
N LYS A 158 1.45 -9.03 5.06
CA LYS A 158 0.36 -9.03 6.05
C LYS A 158 0.89 -8.69 7.45
N GLU A 159 1.94 -9.37 7.91
CA GLU A 159 2.49 -9.14 9.25
C GLU A 159 3.09 -7.74 9.36
N TYR A 160 4.06 -7.40 8.51
CA TYR A 160 4.86 -6.18 8.69
C TYR A 160 4.25 -4.92 8.09
N MET A 161 3.48 -5.00 6.99
CA MET A 161 2.87 -3.81 6.37
C MET A 161 1.42 -3.58 6.77
N ALA A 162 0.64 -4.63 7.09
CA ALA A 162 -0.75 -4.43 7.49
C ALA A 162 -0.90 -4.41 9.02
N ILE A 163 -0.50 -5.49 9.70
CA ILE A 163 -0.73 -5.64 11.14
C ILE A 163 0.16 -4.66 11.92
N GLN A 164 1.48 -4.73 11.74
CA GLN A 164 2.42 -3.88 12.48
C GLN A 164 2.22 -2.40 12.16
N PHE A 165 1.88 -2.05 10.93
CA PHE A 165 1.56 -0.67 10.57
C PHE A 165 0.30 -0.16 11.27
N ASN A 166 -0.77 -0.97 11.30
CA ASN A 166 -1.98 -0.62 12.06
C ASN A 166 -1.69 -0.48 13.56
N LEU A 167 -0.85 -1.35 14.14
CA LEU A 167 -0.41 -1.23 15.53
C LEU A 167 0.39 0.06 15.77
N PHE A 168 1.28 0.41 14.84
CA PHE A 168 2.00 1.68 14.87
C PHE A 168 1.05 2.88 14.83
N LEU A 169 -0.01 2.85 14.01
CA LEU A 169 -1.00 3.94 14.00
C LEU A 169 -1.72 4.13 15.35
N VAL A 170 -1.82 3.08 16.17
CA VAL A 170 -2.42 3.15 17.52
C VAL A 170 -1.47 3.76 18.54
N ASP A 171 -0.19 3.33 18.58
CA ASP A 171 0.87 3.96 19.39
C ASP A 171 2.10 4.25 18.51
N PRO A 172 2.17 5.44 17.89
CA PRO A 172 3.13 5.71 16.83
C PRO A 172 4.50 6.11 17.40
N LYS A 173 5.11 5.14 18.07
CA LYS A 173 6.48 5.21 18.59
C LYS A 173 7.36 4.28 17.81
N ILE A 174 8.48 4.80 17.34
CA ILE A 174 9.47 4.00 16.64
C ILE A 174 10.49 3.54 17.67
N ASN A 175 10.58 2.23 17.89
CA ASN A 175 11.63 1.69 18.76
C ASN A 175 13.02 1.96 18.14
N LEU A 176 14.07 1.96 18.98
CA LEU A 176 15.42 2.31 18.53
C LEU A 176 15.92 1.39 17.40
N VAL A 177 15.56 0.11 17.46
CA VAL A 177 15.96 -0.91 16.47
C VAL A 177 15.29 -0.66 15.11
N ALA A 178 13.97 -0.46 15.08
CA ALA A 178 13.25 -0.15 13.85
C ALA A 178 13.71 1.18 13.27
N ASN A 179 13.97 2.20 14.09
CA ASN A 179 14.55 3.46 13.63
C ASN A 179 15.92 3.23 12.96
N GLY A 180 16.78 2.43 13.59
CA GLY A 180 18.08 2.06 13.01
C GLY A 180 17.94 1.34 11.67
N ILE A 181 17.05 0.35 11.59
CA ILE A 181 16.81 -0.42 10.36
C ILE A 181 16.24 0.46 9.24
N THR A 182 15.20 1.25 9.52
CA THR A 182 14.56 2.11 8.51
C THR A 182 15.51 3.22 8.05
N SER A 183 16.27 3.84 8.97
CA SER A 183 17.29 4.83 8.63
C SER A 183 18.41 4.25 7.78
N ALA A 184 18.85 3.01 8.07
CA ALA A 184 19.85 2.32 7.26
C ALA A 184 19.34 2.02 5.85
N LEU A 185 18.11 1.51 5.74
CA LEU A 185 17.47 1.24 4.45
C LEU A 185 17.37 2.51 3.60
N LEU A 186 16.86 3.61 4.16
CA LEU A 186 16.75 4.89 3.46
C LEU A 186 18.12 5.46 3.07
N ALA A 187 19.12 5.33 3.94
CA ALA A 187 20.49 5.78 3.66
C ALA A 187 21.13 4.99 2.51
N VAL A 188 20.93 3.67 2.47
CA VAL A 188 21.40 2.82 1.36
C VAL A 188 20.72 3.20 0.05
N VAL A 189 19.41 3.43 0.08
CA VAL A 189 18.65 3.89 -1.09
C VAL A 189 19.20 5.21 -1.62
N LEU A 190 19.36 6.24 -0.76
CA LEU A 190 19.92 7.53 -1.16
C LEU A 190 21.36 7.42 -1.68
N ALA A 191 22.20 6.64 -1.01
CA ALA A 191 23.58 6.40 -1.45
C ALA A 191 23.64 5.68 -2.81
N GLY A 192 22.66 4.83 -3.13
CA GLY A 192 22.52 4.17 -4.43
C GLY A 192 22.21 5.12 -5.59
N PHE A 193 21.53 6.24 -5.32
CA PHE A 193 21.25 7.26 -6.34
C PHE A 193 22.46 8.16 -6.66
N VAL A 194 23.38 8.32 -5.70
CA VAL A 194 24.57 9.16 -5.84
C VAL A 194 25.66 8.45 -6.64
N SER A 195 26.02 9.03 -7.79
CA SER A 195 27.17 8.58 -8.59
C SER A 195 28.48 9.25 -8.13
N GLY A 196 29.61 8.52 -8.22
CA GLY A 196 30.93 9.06 -7.92
C GLY A 196 31.88 8.10 -7.20
N THR A 197 32.91 8.66 -6.54
CA THR A 197 33.95 7.91 -5.82
C THR A 197 33.38 7.15 -4.62
N ARG A 198 34.03 6.04 -4.21
CA ARG A 198 33.62 5.25 -3.02
C ARG A 198 33.51 6.12 -1.77
N ARG A 199 34.41 7.10 -1.62
CA ARG A 199 34.39 8.07 -0.51
C ARG A 199 33.11 8.92 -0.49
N ARG A 200 32.67 9.44 -1.65
CA ARG A 200 31.43 10.22 -1.75
C ARG A 200 30.22 9.39 -1.33
N VAL A 201 30.13 8.15 -1.81
CA VAL A 201 29.01 7.24 -1.49
C VAL A 201 28.99 6.89 0.00
N LEU A 202 30.15 6.60 0.60
CA LEU A 202 30.23 6.31 2.04
C LEU A 202 29.86 7.52 2.89
N ILE A 203 30.31 8.73 2.51
CA ILE A 203 29.93 9.96 3.20
C ILE A 203 28.41 10.16 3.12
N THR A 204 27.81 10.00 1.93
CA THR A 204 26.35 10.08 1.77
C THR A 204 25.63 9.05 2.62
N LEU A 205 26.09 7.80 2.64
CA LEU A 205 25.46 6.75 3.43
C LEU A 205 25.49 7.08 4.94
N VAL A 206 26.65 7.45 5.47
CA VAL A 206 26.80 7.76 6.90
C VAL A 206 26.05 9.04 7.27
N SER A 207 26.13 10.09 6.45
CA SER A 207 25.44 11.35 6.72
C SER A 207 23.92 11.18 6.63
N SER A 208 23.41 10.52 5.59
CA SER A 208 21.99 10.23 5.46
C SER A 208 21.48 9.34 6.59
N PHE A 209 22.25 8.32 7.01
CA PHE A 209 21.89 7.49 8.15
C PHE A 209 21.77 8.32 9.43
N ALA A 210 22.78 9.13 9.73
CA ALA A 210 22.78 9.98 10.93
C ALA A 210 21.61 10.98 10.91
N ILE A 211 21.32 11.57 9.75
CA ILE A 211 20.20 12.50 9.57
C ILE A 211 18.86 11.80 9.81
N PHE A 212 18.59 10.67 9.15
CA PHE A 212 17.33 9.95 9.32
C PHE A 212 17.15 9.40 10.74
N MET A 213 18.22 8.83 11.31
CA MET A 213 18.19 8.30 12.68
C MET A 213 17.84 9.39 13.68
N SER A 214 18.51 10.55 13.56
CA SER A 214 18.25 11.71 14.41
C SER A 214 16.85 12.27 14.19
N LEU A 215 16.42 12.38 12.93
CA LEU A 215 15.11 12.89 12.56
C LEU A 215 13.99 12.02 13.16
N PHE A 216 13.98 10.72 12.89
CA PHE A 216 12.97 9.81 13.42
C PHE A 216 13.01 9.72 14.94
N TYR A 217 14.18 9.83 15.55
CA TYR A 217 14.30 9.89 17.01
C TYR A 217 13.63 11.15 17.58
N VAL A 218 13.90 12.33 17.00
CA VAL A 218 13.26 13.59 17.40
C VAL A 218 11.75 13.54 17.15
N LEU A 219 11.30 13.02 16.01
CA LEU A 219 9.88 12.89 15.69
C LEU A 219 9.16 11.93 16.65
N SER A 220 9.82 10.85 17.06
CA SER A 220 9.26 9.93 18.06
C SER A 220 9.22 10.55 19.46
N LEU A 221 10.25 11.31 19.87
CA LEU A 221 10.29 12.00 21.17
C LEU A 221 9.23 13.08 21.29
N THR A 222 8.98 13.81 20.19
CA THR A 222 8.00 14.90 20.14
C THR A 222 6.56 14.40 19.93
N ASN A 223 6.35 13.07 19.88
CA ASN A 223 5.09 12.43 19.51
C ASN A 223 4.50 12.99 18.19
N TRP A 224 5.37 13.44 17.28
CA TRP A 224 4.96 14.09 16.04
C TRP A 224 4.11 13.15 15.16
N PHE A 225 4.38 11.85 15.20
CA PHE A 225 3.58 10.87 14.47
C PHE A 225 2.13 10.73 14.99
N ARG A 226 1.87 11.11 16.26
CA ARG A 226 0.53 11.11 16.84
C ARG A 226 -0.21 12.41 16.57
N THR A 227 0.50 13.53 16.67
CA THR A 227 -0.04 14.88 16.43
C THR A 227 0.87 15.62 15.47
N PRO A 228 0.76 15.33 14.15
CA PRO A 228 1.66 15.92 13.17
C PRO A 228 1.43 17.43 13.11
N GLY A 229 2.49 18.18 13.41
CA GLY A 229 2.46 19.63 13.41
C GLY A 229 3.87 20.19 13.35
N LEU A 230 4.05 21.31 12.67
CA LEU A 230 5.35 21.99 12.62
C LEU A 230 5.72 22.61 13.97
N GLY A 231 4.74 22.82 14.84
CA GLY A 231 4.90 23.59 16.08
C GLY A 231 5.27 25.05 15.79
N ILE A 232 5.34 25.87 16.84
CA ILE A 232 5.72 27.28 16.69
C ILE A 232 7.12 27.45 16.09
N TRP A 233 8.05 26.57 16.46
CA TRP A 233 9.44 26.61 16.01
C TRP A 233 9.60 26.16 14.55
N GLY A 234 8.88 25.13 14.10
CA GLY A 234 8.91 24.71 12.70
C GLY A 234 8.25 25.73 11.79
N VAL A 235 7.16 26.37 12.23
CA VAL A 235 6.54 27.50 11.51
C VAL A 235 7.49 28.69 11.42
N ALA A 236 8.16 29.05 12.51
CA ALA A 236 9.16 30.13 12.51
C ALA A 236 10.32 29.84 11.56
N PHE A 237 10.90 28.63 11.62
CA PHE A 237 12.03 28.24 10.78
C PHE A 237 11.66 28.21 9.29
N LEU A 238 10.56 27.52 8.93
CA LEU A 238 10.10 27.46 7.54
C LEU A 238 9.66 28.84 7.04
N GLY A 239 9.01 29.63 7.88
CA GLY A 239 8.65 31.01 7.56
C GLY A 239 9.89 31.85 7.21
N LEU A 240 10.92 31.81 8.06
CA LEU A 240 12.17 32.53 7.82
C LEU A 240 12.89 32.01 6.57
N ALA A 241 12.99 30.70 6.39
CA ALA A 241 13.62 30.10 5.22
C ALA A 241 12.89 30.50 3.93
N THR A 242 11.55 30.48 3.95
CA THR A 242 10.71 30.89 2.81
C THR A 242 10.84 32.38 2.55
N SER A 243 10.85 33.22 3.59
CA SER A 243 11.06 34.67 3.46
C SER A 243 12.41 34.97 2.83
N VAL A 244 13.51 34.43 3.38
CA VAL A 244 14.86 34.64 2.84
C VAL A 244 14.98 34.10 1.42
N GLY A 245 14.43 32.90 1.15
CA GLY A 245 14.44 32.27 -0.16
C GLY A 245 13.68 33.08 -1.20
N LEU A 246 12.45 33.51 -0.91
CA LEU A 246 11.66 34.34 -1.81
C LEU A 246 12.31 35.71 -2.02
N THR A 247 12.83 36.35 -0.98
CA THR A 247 13.58 37.61 -1.13
C THR A 247 14.80 37.41 -2.02
N HIS A 248 15.55 36.31 -1.85
CA HIS A 248 16.70 36.01 -2.70
C HIS A 248 16.33 35.86 -4.17
N VAL A 249 15.25 35.14 -4.47
CA VAL A 249 14.79 34.86 -5.83
C VAL A 249 14.20 36.09 -6.53
N PHE A 250 13.37 36.88 -5.83
CA PHE A 250 12.59 37.94 -6.46
C PHE A 250 13.17 39.34 -6.31
N ALA A 251 13.80 39.66 -5.17
CA ALA A 251 14.25 41.03 -4.85
C ALA A 251 15.76 41.15 -4.64
N GLY A 252 16.48 40.03 -4.52
CA GLY A 252 17.88 39.97 -4.12
C GLY A 252 18.09 40.27 -2.62
N LEU A 253 19.07 39.60 -1.99
CA LEU A 253 19.34 39.77 -0.55
C LEU A 253 19.85 41.16 -0.15
N HIS A 254 20.25 41.97 -1.12
CA HIS A 254 20.65 43.37 -0.93
C HIS A 254 19.45 44.27 -0.61
N ASN A 255 18.23 43.88 -1.02
CA ASN A 255 17.02 44.63 -0.72
C ASN A 255 16.58 44.38 0.74
N ARG A 256 17.16 45.16 1.66
CA ARG A 256 16.88 45.07 3.11
C ARG A 256 15.40 45.32 3.45
N LYS A 257 14.73 46.20 2.71
CA LYS A 257 13.29 46.50 2.91
C LYS A 257 12.43 45.26 2.68
N ALA A 258 12.63 44.59 1.54
CA ALA A 258 11.91 43.36 1.22
C ALA A 258 12.22 42.21 2.21
N LEU A 259 13.48 42.10 2.64
CA LEU A 259 13.89 41.12 3.64
C LEU A 259 13.22 41.37 5.00
N TYR A 260 13.23 42.60 5.49
CA TYR A 260 12.61 42.96 6.76
C TYR A 260 11.08 42.83 6.72
N ALA A 261 10.44 43.18 5.61
CA ALA A 261 9.00 42.96 5.43
C ALA A 261 8.62 41.48 5.53
N GLY A 262 9.42 40.60 4.89
CA GLY A 262 9.23 39.16 4.96
C GLY A 262 9.45 38.60 6.38
N ILE A 263 10.54 39.00 7.04
CA ILE A 263 10.84 38.57 8.42
C ILE A 263 9.76 39.08 9.40
N ALA A 264 9.30 40.33 9.25
CA ALA A 264 8.23 40.89 10.07
C ALA A 264 6.91 40.14 9.87
N SER A 265 6.58 39.75 8.63
CA SER A 265 5.40 38.93 8.34
C SER A 265 5.49 37.56 9.01
N VAL A 266 6.68 36.94 9.03
CA VAL A 266 6.91 35.68 9.75
C VAL A 266 6.75 35.88 11.27
N ALA A 267 7.28 36.95 11.83
CA ALA A 267 7.15 37.26 13.26
C ALA A 267 5.68 37.42 13.68
N VAL A 268 4.86 38.09 12.85
CA VAL A 268 3.42 38.21 13.07
C VAL A 268 2.73 36.84 12.96
N GLY A 269 3.07 36.03 11.96
CA GLY A 269 2.55 34.67 11.81
C GLY A 269 2.87 33.77 13.01
N VAL A 270 4.07 33.89 13.56
CA VAL A 270 4.51 33.16 14.78
C VAL A 270 3.77 33.66 16.02
N ALA A 271 3.59 34.98 16.18
CA ALA A 271 2.87 35.56 17.31
C ALA A 271 1.39 35.14 17.34
N VAL A 272 0.77 35.01 16.17
CA VAL A 272 -0.64 34.63 16.04
C VAL A 272 -0.83 33.10 16.01
N TYR A 273 0.24 32.31 15.91
CA TYR A 273 0.18 30.84 15.79
C TYR A 273 -0.71 30.16 16.85
N GLN A 274 -0.50 30.50 18.13
CA GLN A 274 -1.26 29.93 19.26
C GLN A 274 -2.76 30.30 19.23
N PRO A 275 -3.14 31.59 19.24
CA PRO A 275 -4.57 31.97 19.20
C PRO A 275 -5.28 31.54 17.91
N PHE A 276 -4.53 31.41 16.81
CA PHE A 276 -5.08 30.88 15.56
C PHE A 276 -5.36 29.38 15.66
N GLY A 277 -4.43 28.62 16.25
CA GLY A 277 -4.56 27.18 16.44
C GLY A 277 -5.74 26.80 17.32
N THR A 278 -6.03 27.58 18.37
CA THR A 278 -7.19 27.31 19.26
C THR A 278 -8.52 27.52 18.54
N ILE A 279 -8.67 28.62 17.80
CA ILE A 279 -9.89 28.93 17.04
C ILE A 279 -10.18 27.86 15.99
N VAL A 280 -9.16 27.46 15.22
CA VAL A 280 -9.30 26.46 14.16
C VAL A 280 -9.65 25.08 14.71
N ASN A 281 -9.07 24.68 15.85
CA ASN A 281 -9.33 23.37 16.44
C ASN A 281 -10.72 23.28 17.10
N GLU A 282 -11.25 24.37 17.66
CA GLU A 282 -12.55 24.37 18.35
C GLU A 282 -13.74 24.64 17.41
N THR A 283 -13.56 25.45 16.37
CA THR A 283 -14.67 25.95 15.51
C THR A 283 -14.47 25.68 14.02
N GLY A 284 -13.47 24.85 13.66
CA GLY A 284 -12.98 24.65 12.30
C GLY A 284 -14.07 24.37 11.26
N ASN A 285 -14.49 25.42 10.57
CA ASN A 285 -15.31 25.37 9.35
C ASN A 285 -14.52 26.01 8.20
N PHE A 286 -14.71 25.51 6.98
CA PHE A 286 -14.06 26.01 5.77
C PHE A 286 -14.19 27.54 5.61
N GLY A 287 -15.33 28.12 5.98
CA GLY A 287 -15.54 29.57 5.95
C GLY A 287 -14.62 30.36 6.89
N ILE A 288 -14.35 29.83 8.09
CA ILE A 288 -13.45 30.45 9.07
C ILE A 288 -12.01 30.38 8.56
N LEU A 289 -11.60 29.24 7.99
CA LEU A 289 -10.27 29.09 7.37
C LEU A 289 -10.05 30.10 6.23
N MET A 290 -11.05 30.32 5.37
CA MET A 290 -10.97 31.29 4.29
C MET A 290 -10.87 32.73 4.79
N LEU A 291 -11.68 33.11 5.80
CA LEU A 291 -11.66 34.45 6.38
C LEU A 291 -10.32 34.73 7.06
N MET A 292 -9.80 33.75 7.80
CA MET A 292 -8.49 33.84 8.43
C MET A 292 -7.34 33.92 7.40
N GLY A 293 -7.42 33.18 6.29
CA GLY A 293 -6.47 33.28 5.19
C GLY A 293 -6.48 34.68 4.56
N ALA A 294 -7.66 35.26 4.34
CA ALA A 294 -7.80 36.62 3.84
C ALA A 294 -7.21 37.66 4.82
N LEU A 295 -7.40 37.45 6.13
CA LEU A 295 -6.84 38.31 7.18
C LEU A 295 -5.30 38.25 7.17
N MET A 296 -4.71 37.06 7.05
CA MET A 296 -3.25 36.92 6.96
C MET A 296 -2.65 37.57 5.71
N LEU A 297 -3.30 37.46 4.56
CA LEU A 297 -2.89 38.15 3.34
C LEU A 297 -2.97 39.68 3.50
N SER A 298 -4.04 40.16 4.14
CA SER A 298 -4.23 41.59 4.41
C SER A 298 -3.13 42.12 5.33
N VAL A 299 -2.84 41.42 6.43
CA VAL A 299 -1.77 41.80 7.36
C VAL A 299 -0.40 41.79 6.67
N SER A 300 -0.12 40.78 5.84
CA SER A 300 1.14 40.70 5.08
C SER A 300 1.28 41.85 4.07
N TYR A 301 0.18 42.24 3.42
CA TYR A 301 0.14 43.40 2.53
C TYR A 301 0.44 44.71 3.28
N PHE A 302 -0.19 44.94 4.43
CA PHE A 302 0.06 46.13 5.25
C PHE A 302 1.48 46.17 5.83
N VAL A 303 2.04 45.03 6.24
CA VAL A 303 3.44 44.92 6.64
C VAL A 303 4.35 45.29 5.46
N GLY A 304 4.09 44.76 4.26
CA GLY A 304 4.81 45.13 3.05
C GLY A 304 4.76 46.63 2.75
N TYR A 305 3.58 47.24 2.85
CA TYR A 305 3.36 48.68 2.64
C TYR A 305 4.14 49.54 3.64
N PHE A 306 4.26 49.11 4.89
CA PHE A 306 4.99 49.85 5.92
C PHE A 306 6.51 49.89 5.66
N PHE A 307 7.07 48.89 4.98
CA PHE A 307 8.50 48.78 4.68
C PHE A 307 8.88 49.28 3.28
N SER A 308 7.92 49.60 2.41
CA SER A 308 8.16 50.19 1.07
C SER A 308 8.75 51.60 1.12
#